data_AF-A0A1H5A5V2-F1
#
_entry.id   AF-A0A1H5A5V2-F1
#
_cell.length_a   1.000
_cell.length_b   1.000
_cell.length_c   1.000
_cell.angle_alpha   90.00
_cell.angle_beta   90.00
_cell.angle_gamma   90.00
#
_symmetry.space_group_name_H-M   'P 1'
#
loop_
_entity.id
_entity.type
_entity.pdbx_description
1 polymer ?
#
loop_
_entity_poly.entity_id
_entity_poly.type
_entity_poly.pdbx_seq_one_letter_code
_entity_poly.pdbx_strand_id
1 'polypeptide(L)'
;MRAFRVVLWAVGLVALVGLFFSLKEAFHPAVWILCMVLAVGCPLAAEGRAARQTQGRRRAEQRAWYAENFGSLEALREAVDAPALRRIRDEKGPAQAVREVKREHPRLPLDVAVSLVRAL
;
A
#
# COMPACT_ATOMS: atom_id res chain seq x y z
N MET A 1 -6.00 -15.85 5.95
CA MET A 1 -6.50 -14.71 5.14
C MET A 1 -6.67 -14.99 3.65
N ARG A 2 -5.95 -15.94 3.03
CA ARG A 2 -6.25 -16.41 1.65
C ARG A 2 -7.67 -16.95 1.51
N ALA A 3 -8.17 -17.66 2.53
CA ALA A 3 -9.53 -18.19 2.58
C ALA A 3 -10.61 -17.12 2.36
N PHE A 4 -10.49 -15.95 2.99
CA PHE A 4 -11.47 -14.86 2.84
C PHE A 4 -11.48 -14.28 1.42
N ARG A 5 -10.30 -14.17 0.78
CA ARG A 5 -10.20 -13.78 -0.64
C ARG A 5 -10.86 -14.81 -1.55
N VAL A 6 -10.64 -16.10 -1.29
CA VAL A 6 -11.25 -17.21 -2.04
C VAL A 6 -12.77 -17.20 -1.88
N VAL A 7 -13.29 -16.96 -0.67
CA VAL A 7 -14.73 -16.86 -0.42
C VAL A 7 -15.37 -15.70 -1.19
N LEU A 8 -14.76 -14.50 -1.17
CA LEU A 8 -15.29 -13.35 -1.93
C LEU A 8 -15.27 -13.58 -3.45
N TRP A 9 -14.22 -14.22 -3.97
CA TRP A 9 -14.15 -14.61 -5.38
C TRP A 9 -15.18 -15.69 -5.73
N ALA A 10 -15.39 -16.67 -4.85
CA ALA A 10 -16.40 -17.71 -5.04
C ALA A 10 -17.81 -17.12 -5.06
N VAL A 11 -18.12 -16.20 -4.13
CA VAL A 11 -19.41 -15.48 -4.13
C VAL A 11 -19.60 -14.66 -5.40
N GLY A 12 -18.56 -13.96 -5.86
CA GLY A 12 -18.60 -13.21 -7.13
C GLY A 12 -18.84 -14.12 -8.34
N LEU A 13 -18.18 -15.27 -8.42
CA LEU A 13 -18.37 -16.26 -9.49
C LEU A 13 -19.77 -16.87 -9.47
N VAL A 14 -20.28 -17.22 -8.29
CA VAL A 14 -21.64 -17.76 -8.14
C VAL A 14 -22.68 -16.71 -8.56
N ALA A 15 -22.48 -15.44 -8.19
CA ALA A 15 -23.35 -14.35 -8.62
C ALA A 15 -23.30 -14.11 -10.14
N LEU A 16 -22.11 -14.20 -10.75
CA LEU A 16 -21.92 -14.07 -12.19
C LEU A 16 -22.59 -15.21 -12.97
N VAL A 17 -22.45 -16.45 -12.50
CA VAL A 17 -23.13 -17.62 -13.07
C VAL A 17 -24.64 -17.48 -12.91
N GLY A 18 -25.13 -17.06 -11.74
CA GLY A 18 -26.55 -16.78 -11.52
C GLY A 18 -27.10 -15.74 -12.50
N LEU A 19 -26.33 -14.69 -12.78
CA LEU A 19 -26.69 -13.65 -13.75
C LEU A 19 -26.79 -14.19 -15.19
N PHE A 20 -25.91 -15.11 -15.56
CA PHE A 20 -25.96 -15.80 -16.86
C PHE A 20 -27.20 -16.69 -17.01
N PHE A 21 -27.62 -17.37 -15.94
CA PHE A 21 -28.86 -18.15 -15.94
C PHE A 21 -30.11 -17.25 -15.92
N SER A 22 -30.08 -16.14 -15.20
CA SER A 22 -31.17 -15.14 -15.16
C SER A 22 -31.35 -14.34 -16.45
N LEU A 23 -30.45 -14.44 -17.44
CA LEU A 23 -30.70 -13.93 -18.80
C LEU A 23 -31.76 -14.75 -19.55
N LYS A 24 -32.02 -16.00 -19.13
CA LYS A 24 -32.96 -16.91 -19.81
C LYS A 24 -34.37 -16.89 -19.22
N GLU A 25 -34.55 -16.35 -18.02
CA GLU A 25 -35.82 -16.30 -17.31
C GLU A 25 -36.20 -14.86 -16.96
N ALA A 26 -37.49 -14.53 -16.99
CA ALA A 26 -38.00 -13.19 -16.68
C ALA A 26 -37.97 -12.92 -15.16
N PHE A 27 -36.77 -12.84 -14.58
CA PHE A 27 -36.58 -12.51 -13.17
C PHE A 27 -36.84 -11.04 -12.86
N HIS A 28 -37.23 -10.77 -11.61
CA HIS A 28 -37.43 -9.42 -11.11
C HIS A 28 -36.13 -8.59 -11.20
N PRO A 29 -36.17 -7.34 -11.69
CA PRO A 29 -34.97 -6.52 -11.95
C PRO A 29 -34.10 -6.28 -10.70
N ALA A 30 -34.69 -6.34 -9.51
CA ALA A 30 -33.96 -6.25 -8.24
C ALA A 30 -32.92 -7.37 -8.03
N VAL A 31 -33.23 -8.60 -8.48
CA VAL A 31 -32.31 -9.75 -8.38
C VAL A 31 -31.10 -9.53 -9.28
N TRP A 32 -31.36 -9.00 -10.48
CA TRP A 32 -30.34 -8.64 -11.45
C TRP A 32 -29.36 -7.60 -10.93
N ILE A 33 -29.88 -6.54 -10.33
CA ILE A 33 -29.06 -5.47 -9.72
C ILE A 33 -28.23 -6.03 -8.56
N LEU A 34 -28.81 -6.87 -7.70
CA LEU A 34 -28.09 -7.49 -6.59
C LEU A 34 -26.94 -8.39 -7.08
N CYS A 35 -27.18 -9.22 -8.10
CA CYS A 35 -26.15 -10.09 -8.68
C CYS A 35 -25.02 -9.27 -9.33
N MET A 36 -25.32 -8.18 -10.02
CA MET A 36 -24.31 -7.24 -10.55
C MET A 36 -23.45 -6.65 -9.43
N VAL A 37 -24.09 -6.15 -8.37
CA VAL A 37 -23.38 -5.54 -7.22
C VAL A 37 -22.49 -6.57 -6.52
N LEU A 38 -22.95 -7.81 -6.35
CA LEU A 38 -22.15 -8.88 -5.76
C LEU A 38 -21.01 -9.34 -6.67
N ALA A 39 -21.27 -9.51 -7.97
CA ALA A 39 -20.28 -9.96 -8.95
C ALA A 39 -19.11 -8.97 -9.09
N VAL A 40 -19.36 -7.66 -8.97
CA VAL A 40 -18.33 -6.62 -9.08
C VAL A 40 -17.78 -6.22 -7.70
N GLY A 41 -18.65 -6.02 -6.71
CA GLY A 41 -18.29 -5.50 -5.40
C GLY A 41 -17.43 -6.47 -4.58
N CYS A 42 -17.73 -7.78 -4.63
CA CYS A 42 -16.98 -8.79 -3.88
C CYS A 42 -15.50 -8.92 -4.32
N PRO A 43 -15.17 -9.06 -5.62
CA PRO A 43 -13.76 -9.13 -6.05
C PRO A 43 -13.01 -7.82 -5.79
N LEU A 44 -13.62 -6.65 -6.01
CA LEU A 44 -13.00 -5.35 -5.68
C LEU A 44 -12.69 -5.23 -4.17
N ALA A 45 -13.62 -5.63 -3.30
CA ALA A 45 -13.41 -5.61 -1.86
C ALA A 45 -12.34 -6.61 -1.40
N ALA A 46 -12.16 -7.71 -2.14
CA ALA A 46 -11.13 -8.71 -1.87
C ALA A 46 -9.73 -8.19 -2.20
N GLU A 47 -9.58 -7.56 -3.37
CA GLU A 47 -8.31 -6.98 -3.81
C GLU A 47 -7.92 -5.74 -3.01
N GLY A 48 -8.88 -4.83 -2.77
CA GLY A 48 -8.63 -3.63 -1.97
C GLY A 48 -8.13 -3.93 -0.56
N ARG A 49 -8.66 -4.98 0.08
CA ARG A 49 -8.17 -5.44 1.39
C ARG A 49 -6.80 -6.08 1.32
N ALA A 50 -6.54 -6.91 0.30
CA ALA A 50 -5.22 -7.51 0.11
C ALA A 50 -4.14 -6.44 -0.14
N ALA A 51 -4.43 -5.43 -0.95
CA ALA A 51 -3.53 -4.31 -1.23
C ALA A 51 -3.23 -3.48 0.03
N ARG A 52 -4.26 -3.15 0.83
CA ARG A 52 -4.06 -2.45 2.10
C ARG A 52 -3.20 -3.25 3.07
N GLN A 53 -3.37 -4.57 3.11
CA GLN A 53 -2.60 -5.42 4.00
C GLN A 53 -1.14 -5.57 3.56
N THR A 54 -0.87 -5.77 2.27
CA THR A 54 0.51 -5.84 1.75
C THR A 54 1.24 -4.52 1.95
N GLN A 55 0.54 -3.39 1.76
CA GLN A 55 1.07 -2.07 2.06
C GLN A 55 1.35 -1.89 3.57
N GLY A 56 0.44 -2.34 4.43
CA GLY A 56 0.64 -2.33 5.89
C GLY A 56 1.83 -3.18 6.33
N ARG A 57 1.98 -4.39 5.77
CA ARG A 57 3.12 -5.27 6.04
C ARG A 57 4.43 -4.66 5.58
N ARG A 58 4.48 -4.12 4.35
CA ARG A 58 5.69 -3.44 3.85
C ARG A 58 6.09 -2.26 4.75
N ARG A 59 5.12 -1.47 5.20
CA ARG A 59 5.40 -0.37 6.15
C ARG A 59 5.91 -0.88 7.48
N ALA A 60 5.33 -1.96 8.02
CA ALA A 60 5.81 -2.58 9.25
C ALA A 60 7.22 -3.16 9.09
N GLU A 61 7.51 -3.83 7.98
CA GLU A 61 8.84 -4.36 7.65
C GLU A 61 9.88 -3.24 7.50
N GLN A 62 9.54 -2.13 6.84
CA GLN A 62 10.42 -0.95 6.74
C GLN A 62 10.69 -0.31 8.10
N ARG A 63 9.66 -0.23 8.96
CA ARG A 63 9.81 0.31 10.32
C ARG A 63 10.64 -0.61 11.22
N ALA A 64 10.44 -1.93 11.11
CA ALA A 64 11.25 -2.92 11.82
C ALA A 64 12.72 -2.83 11.39
N TRP A 65 12.98 -2.76 10.08
CA TRP A 65 14.33 -2.57 9.54
C TRP A 65 14.98 -1.28 10.06
N TYR A 66 14.24 -0.16 10.07
CA TYR A 66 14.74 1.10 10.63
C TYR A 66 15.07 1.00 12.13
N ALA A 67 14.18 0.39 12.92
CA ALA A 67 14.39 0.18 14.34
C ALA A 67 15.61 -0.72 14.63
N GLU A 68 15.86 -1.71 13.78
CA GLU A 68 16.99 -2.64 13.91
C GLU A 68 18.33 -2.01 13.50
N ASN A 69 18.35 -1.20 12.42
CA ASN A 69 19.61 -0.69 11.86
C ASN A 69 20.04 0.65 12.45
N PHE A 70 19.10 1.52 12.80
CA PHE A 70 19.40 2.86 13.31
C PHE A 70 18.83 3.07 14.71
N GLY A 71 17.60 2.58 14.98
CA GLY A 71 16.95 2.71 16.28
C GLY A 71 16.44 4.12 16.61
N SER A 72 17.12 5.17 16.16
CA SER A 72 16.72 6.58 16.35
C SER A 72 17.06 7.47 15.15
N LEU A 73 16.46 8.66 15.11
CA LEU A 73 16.71 9.64 14.06
C LEU A 73 18.13 10.22 14.16
N GLU A 74 18.62 10.35 15.38
CA GLU A 74 19.97 10.82 15.71
C GLU A 74 21.02 9.84 15.18
N ALA A 75 20.84 8.54 15.40
CA ALA A 75 21.73 7.51 14.86
C ALA A 75 21.72 7.49 13.32
N LEU A 76 20.55 7.70 12.71
CA LEU A 76 20.45 7.88 11.25
C LEU A 76 21.19 9.14 10.78
N ARG A 77 21.11 10.23 11.52
CA ARG A 77 21.80 11.49 11.20
C ARG A 77 23.31 11.37 11.31
N GLU A 78 23.81 10.57 12.25
CA GLU A 78 25.25 10.27 12.37
C GLU A 78 25.74 9.32 11.27
N ALA A 79 24.89 8.42 10.80
CA ALA A 79 25.22 7.48 9.72
C ALA A 79 25.22 8.13 8.33
N VAL A 80 24.52 9.25 8.15
CA VAL A 80 24.39 9.97 6.87
C VAL A 80 25.27 11.22 6.87
N ASP A 81 25.86 11.57 5.72
CA ASP A 81 26.62 12.82 5.55
C ASP A 81 25.65 14.03 5.58
N ALA A 82 25.36 14.51 6.79
CA ALA A 82 24.49 15.66 7.04
C ALA A 82 24.96 16.94 6.30
N PRO A 83 26.26 17.30 6.26
CA PRO A 83 26.75 18.40 5.43
C PRO A 83 26.47 18.26 3.93
N ALA A 84 26.68 17.07 3.35
CA ALA A 84 26.37 16.83 1.93
C ALA A 84 24.86 16.91 1.68
N LEU A 85 24.05 16.33 2.57
CA LEU A 85 22.60 16.34 2.41
C LEU A 85 22.01 17.74 2.55
N ARG A 86 22.59 18.58 3.43
CA ARG A 86 22.22 19.99 3.57
C ARG A 86 22.51 20.78 2.29
N ARG A 87 23.69 20.58 1.68
CA ARG A 87 24.01 21.19 0.38
C ARG A 87 23.02 20.78 -0.71
N ILE A 88 22.71 19.50 -0.82
CA ILE A 88 21.74 19.00 -1.81
C ILE A 88 20.35 19.61 -1.57
N ARG A 89 19.92 19.72 -0.30
CA ARG A 89 18.65 20.35 0.04
C ARG A 89 18.62 21.82 -0.38
N ASP A 90 19.68 22.55 -0.10
CA ASP A 90 19.71 23.99 -0.31
C ASP A 90 19.90 24.33 -1.81
N GLU A 91 20.64 23.50 -2.57
CA GLU A 91 20.86 23.68 -4.02
C GLU A 91 19.73 23.12 -4.90
N LYS A 92 19.23 21.92 -4.60
CA LYS A 92 18.29 21.17 -5.46
C LYS A 92 16.90 21.04 -4.85
N GLY A 93 16.72 21.49 -3.63
CA GLY A 93 15.46 21.45 -2.90
C GLY A 93 15.27 20.21 -2.02
N PRO A 94 14.28 20.25 -1.09
CA PRO A 94 14.06 19.20 -0.10
C PRO A 94 13.61 17.87 -0.71
N ALA A 95 12.87 17.89 -1.82
CA ALA A 95 12.43 16.67 -2.49
C ALA A 95 13.62 15.87 -3.05
N GLN A 96 14.64 16.54 -3.59
CA GLN A 96 15.83 15.86 -4.07
C GLN A 96 16.72 15.33 -2.95
N ALA A 97 16.84 16.06 -1.83
CA ALA A 97 17.53 15.55 -0.66
C ALA A 97 16.88 14.25 -0.14
N VAL A 98 15.54 14.21 -0.02
CA VAL A 98 14.82 12.98 0.39
C VAL A 98 15.05 11.84 -0.60
N ARG A 99 15.06 12.13 -1.90
CA ARG A 99 15.30 11.12 -2.94
C ARG A 99 16.72 10.56 -2.87
N GLU A 100 17.71 11.38 -2.52
CA GLU A 100 19.08 10.93 -2.35
C GLU A 100 19.22 10.03 -1.12
N VAL A 101 18.64 10.40 0.04
CA VAL A 101 18.56 9.51 1.22
C VAL A 101 17.90 8.18 0.86
N LYS A 102 16.83 8.20 0.06
CA LYS A 102 16.14 6.99 -0.38
C LYS A 102 16.93 6.16 -1.39
N ARG A 103 17.92 6.75 -2.09
CA ARG A 103 18.84 6.01 -2.95
C ARG A 103 19.90 5.29 -2.13
N GLU A 104 20.47 5.96 -1.12
CA GLU A 104 21.45 5.36 -0.21
C GLU A 104 20.81 4.32 0.71
N HIS A 105 19.59 4.57 1.19
CA HIS A 105 18.84 3.68 2.05
C HIS A 105 17.44 3.36 1.48
N PRO A 106 17.33 2.43 0.51
CA PRO A 106 16.06 2.10 -0.16
C PRO A 106 14.97 1.60 0.79
N ARG A 107 15.37 0.92 1.88
CA ARG A 107 14.46 0.35 2.89
C ARG A 107 13.98 1.36 3.92
N LEU A 108 14.55 2.57 3.96
CA LEU A 108 14.17 3.60 4.92
C LEU A 108 12.70 4.04 4.69
N PRO A 109 11.89 4.13 5.76
CA PRO A 109 10.55 4.70 5.67
C PRO A 109 10.59 6.14 5.13
N LEU A 110 9.66 6.48 4.24
CA LEU A 110 9.65 7.81 3.59
C LEU A 110 9.39 8.94 4.59
N ASP A 111 8.52 8.69 5.57
CA ASP A 111 8.25 9.60 6.69
C ASP A 111 9.52 9.94 7.46
N VAL A 112 10.37 8.95 7.72
CA VAL A 112 11.65 9.13 8.42
C VAL A 112 12.67 9.89 7.55
N ALA A 113 12.74 9.59 6.25
CA ALA A 113 13.61 10.33 5.32
C ALA A 113 13.25 11.81 5.25
N VAL A 114 11.95 12.12 5.24
CA VAL A 114 11.44 13.50 5.25
C VAL A 114 11.75 14.19 6.58
N SER A 115 11.56 13.50 7.72
CA SER A 115 11.89 14.09 9.03
C SER A 115 13.38 14.38 9.16
N LEU A 116 14.26 13.52 8.62
CA LEU A 116 15.70 13.75 8.60
C LEU A 116 16.04 15.04 7.83
N VAL A 117 15.54 15.19 6.61
CA VAL A 117 15.82 16.37 5.76
C VAL A 117 15.26 17.67 6.36
N ARG A 118 14.12 17.58 7.08
CA ARG A 118 13.54 18.72 7.80
C ARG A 118 14.31 19.10 9.07
N ALA A 119 15.02 18.17 9.68
CA ALA A 119 15.79 18.39 10.92
C ALA A 119 17.22 18.90 10.69
N LEU A 120 17.67 18.96 9.43
CA LEU A 120 18.94 19.57 8.99
C LEU A 120 18.80 21.08 8.74
#